data_AF-A0A954SE18-F1
#
_entry.id   AF-A0A954SE18-F1
#
_cell.length_a   1.000
_cell.length_b   1.000
_cell.length_c   1.000
_cell.angle_alpha   90.00
_cell.angle_beta   90.00
_cell.angle_gamma   90.00
#
_symmetry.space_group_name_H-M   'P 1'
#
loop_
_entity.id
_entity.type
_entity.pdbx_description
1 polymer ?
#
loop_
_entity_poly.entity_id
_entity_poly.type
_entity_poly.pdbx_seq_one_letter_code
_entity_poly.pdbx_strand_id
1 'polypeptide(L)'
;MMPIQSLTRFALLPTCLMLLMSISTVLLRPAAPIDETRYLTVAWEMHESGDFLVSHLNGETYAHKPPLLFWLINIVWSVFGTEEAAARLVAPAFSVVSLWLTILIARRIWPDDSGVAVVAPLIQCSLMLWMVYAPTTMFDSLLTVFAQTGLLGILQLDRGRIRSGTALMGLGLGLGILSKGPVIFVHVLPAAALGFLWSAEARQRKLYWYGATLAGVIAGVIIAAAWALPSAMSGGEAYADELLWGQTAGRMVDAFAHRKAWWWYAPAIVPCALPWLLFRPLWMGLRRVERTSATMFCSVWCFSTLGILTLISAKQPHYLLPSAPGAALLIACVATRIPVTSRSDLGLIAWGTIFCGVIPPLLNHLPGMEWTNLSQAIPDLAAVPLTLCGLVLLISAEQPTETAVRRISTCAAIFFSCLIAALSFNFWHEFDLMPVAKHVRTLMDDDIPVAWYGSYHGRLQYLGRLSEPVAELHSPEEVGTWLAAHPNGRVLFRQSLSPRAKQKFPDAATSASLMPPELKALEKIPAVYSRATTSQIQTTRSGLSPGAISVIRFDEKQTADTSLYESGGVHTN
;
A
#
# COMPACT_ATOMS: atom_id res chain seq x y z
N MET A 1 23.95 -16.48 -22.40
CA MET A 1 23.68 -15.69 -21.17
C MET A 1 24.47 -14.40 -21.28
N MET A 2 23.89 -13.26 -20.90
CA MET A 2 24.63 -12.00 -20.93
C MET A 2 25.59 -11.86 -19.75
N PRO A 3 26.64 -11.03 -19.86
CA PRO A 3 27.44 -10.65 -18.71
C PRO A 3 26.55 -9.89 -17.73
N ILE A 4 26.53 -10.33 -16.47
CA ILE A 4 25.85 -9.71 -15.33
C ILE A 4 26.12 -8.20 -15.27
N GLN A 5 27.31 -7.78 -15.70
CA GLN A 5 27.79 -6.39 -15.80
C GLN A 5 26.89 -5.45 -16.63
N SER A 6 26.21 -5.96 -17.66
CA SER A 6 25.31 -5.12 -18.48
C SER A 6 23.95 -4.88 -17.80
N LEU A 7 23.49 -5.84 -17.00
CA LEU A 7 22.22 -5.77 -16.29
C LEU A 7 22.33 -4.89 -15.04
N THR A 8 23.44 -5.02 -14.31
CA THR A 8 23.74 -4.17 -13.15
C THR A 8 23.84 -2.70 -13.52
N ARG A 9 24.43 -2.35 -14.67
CA ARG A 9 24.50 -0.95 -15.14
C ARG A 9 23.13 -0.31 -15.36
N PHE A 10 22.16 -1.06 -15.89
CA PHE A 10 20.80 -0.54 -16.14
C PHE A 10 19.98 -0.44 -14.85
N ALA A 11 20.19 -1.39 -13.93
CA ALA A 11 19.40 -1.48 -12.71
C ALA A 11 19.92 -0.62 -11.56
N LEU A 12 21.20 -0.19 -11.57
CA LEU A 12 21.83 0.46 -10.41
C LEU A 12 21.09 1.73 -9.98
N LEU A 13 20.90 2.69 -10.89
CA LEU A 13 20.20 3.94 -10.56
C LEU A 13 18.77 3.71 -10.06
N PRO A 14 17.86 3.03 -10.79
CA PRO A 14 16.49 2.82 -10.29
C PRO A 14 16.46 2.02 -8.99
N THR A 15 17.42 1.10 -8.77
CA THR A 15 17.59 0.42 -7.47
C THR A 15 17.93 1.40 -6.36
N CYS A 16 18.92 2.28 -6.55
CA CYS A 16 19.29 3.29 -5.55
C CYS A 16 18.12 4.24 -5.24
N LEU A 17 17.37 4.67 -6.26
CA LEU A 17 16.20 5.52 -6.07
C LEU A 17 15.11 4.80 -5.25
N MET A 18 14.82 3.54 -5.57
CA MET A 18 13.84 2.75 -4.83
C MET A 18 14.28 2.48 -3.38
N LEU A 19 15.56 2.21 -3.15
CA LEU A 19 16.11 2.05 -1.81
C LEU A 19 16.00 3.34 -0.99
N LEU A 20 16.35 4.49 -1.57
CA LEU A 20 16.20 5.79 -0.92
C LEU A 20 14.74 6.03 -0.46
N MET A 21 13.78 5.75 -1.34
CA MET A 21 12.37 5.93 -1.04
C MET A 21 11.84 4.92 -0.02
N SER A 22 12.29 3.66 -0.08
CA SER A 22 11.92 2.61 0.87
C SER A 22 12.45 2.92 2.27
N ILE A 23 13.74 3.28 2.36
CA ILE A 23 14.40 3.59 3.63
C ILE A 23 13.78 4.85 4.25
N SER A 24 13.59 5.93 3.47
CA SER A 24 12.94 7.14 3.98
C SER A 24 11.50 6.88 4.45
N THR A 25 10.71 6.10 3.71
CA THR A 25 9.34 5.75 4.10
C THR A 25 9.29 4.93 5.38
N VAL A 26 10.15 3.92 5.52
CA VAL A 26 10.14 3.06 6.71
C VAL A 26 10.68 3.77 7.94
N LEU A 27 11.74 4.59 7.80
CA LEU A 27 12.40 5.22 8.95
C LEU A 27 11.72 6.51 9.42
N LEU A 28 11.05 7.25 8.54
CA LEU A 28 10.55 8.60 8.85
C LEU A 28 9.03 8.67 9.04
N ARG A 29 8.34 7.52 8.92
CA ARG A 29 6.88 7.43 9.09
C ARG A 29 6.53 6.19 9.93
N PRO A 30 5.60 6.29 10.90
CA PRO A 30 5.13 5.14 11.67
C PRO A 30 4.42 4.12 10.78
N ALA A 31 4.29 2.88 11.25
CA ALA A 31 3.50 1.86 10.55
C ALA A 31 2.06 2.35 10.35
N ALA A 32 1.58 2.35 9.09
CA ALA A 32 0.23 2.77 8.74
C ALA A 32 -0.84 1.95 9.46
N PRO A 33 -1.73 2.59 10.23
CA PRO A 33 -2.99 1.97 10.59
C PRO A 33 -3.93 2.03 9.37
N ILE A 34 -4.76 1.02 9.09
CA ILE A 34 -4.81 -0.30 9.74
C ILE A 34 -3.84 -1.29 9.08
N ASP A 35 -3.51 -1.09 7.80
CA ASP A 35 -2.87 -2.11 6.97
C ASP A 35 -1.52 -2.60 7.53
N GLU A 36 -0.52 -1.72 7.68
CA GLU A 36 0.82 -2.15 8.13
C GLU A 36 0.78 -2.67 9.57
N THR A 37 0.03 -2.01 10.47
CA THR A 37 -0.11 -2.49 11.86
C THR A 37 -0.73 -3.88 11.94
N ARG A 38 -1.77 -4.15 11.14
CA ARG A 38 -2.42 -5.46 11.10
C ARG A 38 -1.47 -6.52 10.56
N TYR A 39 -0.75 -6.23 9.48
CA TYR A 39 0.15 -7.21 8.86
C TYR A 39 1.32 -7.56 9.78
N LEU A 40 1.86 -6.57 10.49
CA LEU A 40 2.87 -6.79 11.51
C LEU A 40 2.34 -7.62 12.69
N THR A 41 1.11 -7.37 13.13
CA THR A 41 0.46 -8.16 14.19
C THR A 41 0.23 -9.61 13.79
N VAL A 42 -0.28 -9.89 12.58
CA VAL A 42 -0.45 -11.29 12.14
C VAL A 42 0.90 -12.01 12.06
N ALA A 43 1.94 -11.33 11.56
CA ALA A 43 3.29 -11.89 11.55
C ALA A 43 3.85 -12.10 12.97
N TRP A 44 3.53 -11.21 13.91
CA TRP A 44 3.91 -11.28 15.32
C TRP A 44 3.26 -12.46 16.03
N GLU A 45 1.95 -12.67 15.88
CA GLU A 45 1.27 -13.80 16.51
C GLU A 45 1.74 -15.14 15.94
N MET A 46 2.07 -15.18 14.65
CA MET A 46 2.74 -16.32 14.01
C MET A 46 4.14 -16.56 14.60
N HIS A 47 4.88 -15.49 14.92
CA HIS A 47 6.19 -15.57 15.58
C HIS A 47 6.10 -16.14 17.00
N GLU A 48 5.18 -15.59 17.80
CA GLU A 48 5.01 -15.93 19.22
C GLU A 48 4.44 -17.32 19.42
N SER A 49 3.46 -17.72 18.60
CA SER A 49 2.83 -19.04 18.70
C SER A 49 3.68 -20.16 18.07
N GLY A 50 4.54 -19.82 17.11
CA GLY A 50 5.22 -20.80 16.26
C GLY A 50 4.29 -21.50 15.25
N ASP A 51 3.02 -21.11 15.16
CA ASP A 51 2.08 -21.63 14.17
C ASP A 51 2.19 -20.85 12.85
N PHE A 52 2.98 -21.41 11.93
CA PHE A 52 3.14 -20.86 10.58
C PHE A 52 2.05 -21.33 9.60
N LEU A 53 1.13 -22.17 10.04
CA LEU A 53 0.11 -22.77 9.18
C LEU A 53 -1.21 -22.02 9.27
N VAL A 54 -1.70 -21.73 10.47
CA VAL A 54 -2.94 -20.98 10.73
C VAL A 54 -2.57 -19.59 11.23
N SER A 55 -3.00 -18.56 10.50
CA SER A 55 -2.75 -17.17 10.89
C SER A 55 -3.75 -16.74 11.95
N HIS A 56 -3.29 -15.94 12.91
CA HIS A 56 -4.12 -15.37 13.97
C HIS A 56 -4.04 -13.84 13.97
N LEU A 57 -5.10 -13.19 14.43
CA LEU A 57 -5.19 -11.77 14.65
C LEU A 57 -5.95 -11.53 15.95
N ASN A 58 -5.27 -10.95 16.93
CA ASN A 58 -5.79 -10.72 18.27
C ASN A 58 -6.29 -12.02 18.94
N GLY A 59 -5.56 -13.13 18.75
CA GLY A 59 -5.90 -14.44 19.31
C GLY A 59 -6.95 -15.25 18.54
N GLU A 60 -7.66 -14.63 17.59
CA GLU A 60 -8.66 -15.27 16.74
C GLU A 60 -8.06 -15.71 15.40
N THR A 61 -8.59 -16.78 14.80
CA THR A 61 -8.12 -17.23 13.48
C THR A 61 -8.39 -16.18 12.39
N TYR A 62 -7.45 -16.00 11.45
CA TYR A 62 -7.47 -14.95 10.44
C TYR A 62 -7.27 -15.51 9.02
N ALA A 63 -8.36 -15.66 8.25
CA ALA A 63 -8.31 -16.21 6.88
C ALA A 63 -8.33 -15.15 5.76
N HIS A 64 -8.41 -13.85 6.11
CA HIS A 64 -8.56 -12.78 5.12
C HIS A 64 -7.38 -12.62 4.15
N LYS A 65 -6.16 -12.98 4.58
CA LYS A 65 -4.93 -12.88 3.76
C LYS A 65 -4.13 -14.18 3.76
N PRO A 66 -3.63 -14.62 2.60
CA PRO A 66 -2.65 -15.70 2.50
C PRO A 66 -1.31 -15.35 3.18
N PRO A 67 -0.47 -16.34 3.50
CA PRO A 67 0.54 -16.22 4.56
C PRO A 67 1.90 -15.74 4.07
N LEU A 68 2.14 -15.62 2.76
CA LEU A 68 3.50 -15.47 2.22
C LEU A 68 4.23 -14.23 2.76
N LEU A 69 3.54 -13.11 2.90
CA LEU A 69 4.15 -11.90 3.49
C LEU A 69 4.55 -12.14 4.95
N PHE A 70 3.70 -12.82 5.73
CA PHE A 70 3.94 -13.11 7.14
C PHE A 70 5.10 -14.08 7.32
N TRP A 71 5.20 -15.10 6.46
CA TRP A 71 6.35 -16.00 6.41
C TRP A 71 7.65 -15.26 6.10
N LEU A 72 7.64 -14.37 5.11
CA LEU A 72 8.82 -13.61 4.73
C LEU A 72 9.25 -12.63 5.84
N ILE A 73 8.30 -12.01 6.54
CA ILE A 73 8.59 -11.21 7.74
C ILE A 73 9.25 -12.07 8.82
N ASN A 74 8.71 -13.25 9.11
CA ASN A 74 9.28 -14.15 10.11
C ASN A 74 10.68 -14.68 9.73
N ILE A 75 10.95 -14.95 8.46
CA ILE A 75 12.29 -15.30 7.97
C ILE A 75 13.28 -14.14 8.18
N VAL A 76 12.85 -12.90 7.99
CA VAL A 76 13.69 -11.73 8.26
C VAL A 76 13.90 -11.57 9.76
N TRP A 77 12.86 -11.73 10.57
CA TRP A 77 12.96 -11.66 12.03
C TRP A 77 13.83 -12.75 12.64
N SER A 78 13.92 -13.94 12.04
CA SER A 78 14.82 -14.99 12.52
C SER A 78 16.31 -14.61 12.37
N VAL A 79 16.64 -13.60 11.57
CA VAL A 79 18.02 -13.12 11.35
C VAL A 79 18.28 -11.78 12.05
N PHE A 80 17.33 -10.85 11.98
CA PHE A 80 17.50 -9.46 12.44
C PHE A 80 16.81 -9.16 13.77
N GLY A 81 16.15 -10.15 14.39
CA GLY A 81 15.25 -9.92 15.52
C GLY A 81 13.93 -9.30 15.09
N THR A 82 13.00 -9.10 16.02
CA THR A 82 11.63 -8.66 15.75
C THR A 82 11.50 -7.16 15.47
N GLU A 83 12.52 -6.57 14.84
CA GLU A 83 12.61 -5.14 14.54
C GLU A 83 11.56 -4.68 13.51
N GLU A 84 10.96 -3.52 13.75
CA GLU A 84 9.89 -2.98 12.91
C GLU A 84 10.39 -2.65 11.50
N ALA A 85 11.54 -1.97 11.41
CA ALA A 85 12.12 -1.59 10.12
C ALA A 85 12.45 -2.83 9.26
N ALA A 86 12.93 -3.90 9.88
CA ALA A 86 13.27 -5.13 9.19
C ALA A 86 12.02 -5.79 8.57
N ALA A 87 10.93 -5.92 9.34
CA ALA A 87 9.66 -6.41 8.82
C ALA A 87 9.10 -5.52 7.71
N ARG A 88 9.15 -4.20 7.92
CA ARG A 88 8.53 -3.25 7.00
C ARG A 88 9.23 -3.15 5.66
N LEU A 89 10.53 -3.47 5.60
CA LEU A 89 11.34 -3.50 4.38
C LEU A 89 11.16 -4.77 3.54
N VAL A 90 10.47 -5.80 4.03
CA VAL A 90 10.23 -7.05 3.30
C VAL A 90 9.50 -6.80 1.97
N ALA A 91 8.33 -6.16 2.01
CA ALA A 91 7.58 -5.89 0.78
C ALA A 91 8.28 -4.88 -0.16
N PRO A 92 8.88 -3.79 0.33
CA PRO A 92 9.69 -2.89 -0.50
C PRO A 92 10.88 -3.58 -1.20
N ALA A 93 11.49 -4.62 -0.61
CA ALA A 93 12.53 -5.38 -1.30
C ALA A 93 12.03 -6.03 -2.60
N PHE A 94 10.76 -6.47 -2.65
CA PHE A 94 10.15 -6.99 -3.88
C PHE A 94 9.94 -5.91 -4.93
N SER A 95 9.75 -4.65 -4.55
CA SER A 95 9.69 -3.55 -5.51
C SER A 95 11.03 -3.37 -6.25
N VAL A 96 12.16 -3.57 -5.57
CA VAL A 96 13.48 -3.60 -6.22
C VAL A 96 13.56 -4.75 -7.20
N VAL A 97 13.19 -5.97 -6.80
CA VAL A 97 13.14 -7.14 -7.70
C VAL A 97 12.28 -6.86 -8.92
N SER A 98 11.14 -6.18 -8.76
CA SER A 98 10.25 -5.83 -9.86
C SER A 98 10.94 -4.96 -10.92
N LEU A 99 11.78 -3.99 -10.53
CA LEU A 99 12.53 -3.16 -11.47
C LEU A 99 13.49 -4.00 -12.32
N TRP A 100 14.13 -5.00 -11.72
CA TRP A 100 15.00 -5.94 -12.44
C TRP A 100 14.20 -6.82 -13.40
N LEU A 101 13.03 -7.30 -12.97
CA LEU A 101 12.13 -8.06 -13.85
C LEU A 101 11.62 -7.20 -15.02
N THR A 102 11.38 -5.90 -14.81
CA THR A 102 11.00 -4.98 -15.89
C THR A 102 12.10 -4.83 -16.92
N ILE A 103 13.36 -4.71 -16.49
CA ILE A 103 14.52 -4.73 -17.41
C ILE A 103 14.56 -6.03 -18.20
N LEU A 104 14.39 -7.17 -17.52
CA LEU A 104 14.38 -8.49 -18.16
C LEU A 104 13.26 -8.63 -19.20
N ILE A 105 12.04 -8.18 -18.87
CA ILE A 105 10.90 -8.20 -19.78
C ILE A 105 11.15 -7.25 -20.97
N ALA A 106 11.63 -6.03 -20.74
CA ALA A 106 11.93 -5.07 -21.80
C ALA A 106 12.87 -5.67 -22.85
N ARG A 107 14.01 -6.23 -22.40
CA ARG A 107 14.99 -6.85 -23.29
C ARG A 107 14.50 -8.12 -23.98
N ARG A 108 13.49 -8.76 -23.38
CA ARG A 108 12.88 -9.97 -23.93
C ARG A 108 12.00 -9.65 -25.14
N ILE A 109 11.20 -8.58 -25.03
CA ILE A 109 10.19 -8.21 -26.02
C ILE A 109 10.72 -7.17 -27.03
N TRP A 110 11.73 -6.39 -26.66
CA TRP A 110 12.49 -5.50 -27.54
C TRP A 110 14.00 -5.79 -27.45
N PRO A 111 14.49 -6.88 -28.09
CA PRO A 111 15.90 -7.27 -28.00
C PRO A 111 16.86 -6.23 -28.62
N ASP A 112 16.40 -5.51 -29.63
CA ASP A 112 17.21 -4.55 -30.40
C ASP A 112 17.10 -3.10 -29.88
N ASP A 113 16.23 -2.84 -28.90
CA ASP A 113 16.02 -1.52 -28.30
C ASP A 113 16.44 -1.54 -26.83
N SER A 114 17.73 -1.31 -26.58
CA SER A 114 18.26 -1.19 -25.22
C SER A 114 17.75 0.07 -24.50
N GLY A 115 17.28 1.08 -25.23
CA GLY A 115 16.80 2.33 -24.64
C GLY A 115 15.57 2.10 -23.77
N VAL A 116 14.63 1.27 -24.23
CA VAL A 116 13.44 0.90 -23.43
C VAL A 116 13.83 0.17 -22.15
N ALA A 117 14.81 -0.73 -22.21
CA ALA A 117 15.27 -1.47 -21.03
C ALA A 117 15.95 -0.59 -19.98
N VAL A 118 16.52 0.54 -20.39
CA VAL A 118 17.11 1.53 -19.46
C VAL A 118 16.04 2.46 -18.88
N VAL A 119 15.11 2.91 -19.72
CA VAL A 119 14.13 3.95 -19.38
C VAL A 119 12.94 3.37 -18.59
N ALA A 120 12.45 2.18 -18.93
CA ALA A 120 11.27 1.58 -18.28
C ALA A 120 11.37 1.45 -16.76
N PRO A 121 12.44 0.93 -16.13
CA PRO A 121 12.51 0.84 -14.67
C PRO A 121 12.58 2.23 -14.00
N LEU A 122 13.16 3.24 -14.64
CA LEU A 122 13.19 4.62 -14.14
C LEU A 122 11.79 5.24 -14.17
N ILE A 123 11.05 5.02 -15.25
CA ILE A 123 9.64 5.41 -15.34
C ILE A 123 8.82 4.70 -14.27
N GLN A 124 8.99 3.38 -14.14
CA GLN A 124 8.28 2.59 -13.14
C GLN A 124 8.51 3.14 -11.73
N CYS A 125 9.76 3.35 -11.31
CA CYS A 125 10.06 3.79 -9.94
C CYS A 125 9.60 5.22 -9.64
N SER A 126 9.27 6.01 -10.66
CA SER A 126 8.85 7.42 -10.53
C SER A 126 7.40 7.68 -10.94
N LEU A 127 6.63 6.65 -11.29
CA LEU A 127 5.17 6.74 -11.33
C LEU A 127 4.68 7.04 -9.91
N MET A 128 3.83 8.04 -9.73
CA MET A 128 3.28 8.40 -8.42
C MET A 128 2.65 7.19 -7.70
N LEU A 129 1.92 6.34 -8.44
CA LEU A 129 1.38 5.09 -7.91
C LEU A 129 2.48 4.21 -7.30
N TRP A 130 3.59 4.04 -8.01
CA TRP A 130 4.73 3.25 -7.52
C TRP A 130 5.37 3.93 -6.32
N MET A 131 5.58 5.24 -6.39
CA MET A 131 6.24 5.98 -5.33
C MET A 131 5.48 5.94 -4.01
N VAL A 132 4.16 5.97 -4.05
CA VAL A 132 3.33 5.96 -2.83
C VAL A 132 3.24 4.56 -2.22
N TYR A 133 3.04 3.52 -3.02
CA TYR A 133 2.70 2.19 -2.49
C TYR A 133 3.88 1.22 -2.42
N ALA A 134 4.83 1.28 -3.37
CA ALA A 134 5.93 0.33 -3.41
C ALA A 134 6.90 0.41 -2.19
N PRO A 135 7.13 1.61 -1.59
CA PRO A 135 7.91 1.74 -0.35
C PRO A 135 7.21 1.27 0.93
N THR A 136 5.93 0.91 0.88
CA THR A 136 5.14 0.54 2.07
C THR A 136 5.06 -0.98 2.26
N THR A 137 4.73 -1.43 3.48
CA THR A 137 4.57 -2.86 3.78
C THR A 137 3.22 -3.38 3.28
N MET A 138 3.11 -3.58 1.96
CA MET A 138 1.89 -4.06 1.32
C MET A 138 2.13 -5.31 0.44
N PHE A 139 1.10 -6.14 0.32
CA PHE A 139 1.13 -7.35 -0.51
C PHE A 139 1.32 -7.08 -2.01
N ASP A 140 1.02 -5.87 -2.48
CA ASP A 140 1.00 -5.49 -3.89
C ASP A 140 2.37 -5.55 -4.57
N SER A 141 3.45 -5.25 -3.84
CA SER A 141 4.82 -5.38 -4.36
C SER A 141 5.18 -6.84 -4.63
N LEU A 142 4.80 -7.77 -3.74
CA LEU A 142 4.97 -9.21 -3.94
C LEU A 142 4.14 -9.68 -5.13
N LEU A 143 2.85 -9.31 -5.15
CA LEU A 143 1.93 -9.66 -6.23
C LEU A 143 2.46 -9.20 -7.59
N THR A 144 3.06 -8.00 -7.65
CA THR A 144 3.68 -7.46 -8.87
C THR A 144 4.83 -8.33 -9.37
N VAL A 145 5.75 -8.72 -8.48
CA VAL A 145 6.87 -9.60 -8.83
C VAL A 145 6.36 -10.94 -9.35
N PHE A 146 5.41 -11.56 -8.66
CA PHE A 146 4.88 -12.85 -9.07
C PHE A 146 4.02 -12.78 -10.35
N ALA A 147 3.35 -11.66 -10.60
CA ALA A 147 2.71 -11.38 -11.88
C ALA A 147 3.75 -11.29 -13.01
N GLN A 148 4.84 -10.57 -12.80
CA GLN A 148 5.95 -10.50 -13.76
C GLN A 148 6.60 -11.86 -14.01
N THR A 149 6.79 -12.68 -12.96
CA THR A 149 7.26 -14.07 -13.10
C THR A 149 6.31 -14.90 -13.95
N GLY A 150 5.00 -14.78 -13.71
CA GLY A 150 3.98 -15.47 -14.50
C GLY A 150 3.99 -15.06 -15.97
N LEU A 151 4.08 -13.76 -16.22
CA LEU A 151 4.19 -13.16 -17.56
C LEU A 151 5.49 -13.55 -18.28
N LEU A 152 6.61 -13.66 -17.56
CA LEU A 152 7.85 -14.23 -18.10
C LEU A 152 7.66 -15.69 -18.51
N GLY A 153 6.87 -16.46 -17.76
CA GLY A 153 6.42 -17.80 -18.16
C GLY A 153 5.66 -17.80 -19.49
N ILE A 154 4.70 -16.89 -19.65
CA ILE A 154 3.95 -16.71 -20.91
C ILE A 154 4.90 -16.32 -22.07
N LEU A 155 5.85 -15.42 -21.85
CA LEU A 155 6.87 -15.05 -22.84
C LEU A 155 7.85 -16.19 -23.18
N GLN A 156 7.96 -17.22 -22.34
CA GLN A 156 8.71 -18.43 -22.64
C GLN A 156 7.87 -19.41 -23.48
N LEU A 157 6.55 -19.50 -23.23
CA LEU A 157 5.63 -20.25 -24.08
C LEU A 157 5.62 -19.70 -25.51
N ASP A 158 5.67 -18.38 -25.68
CA ASP A 158 5.77 -17.68 -26.97
C ASP A 158 7.05 -18.01 -27.76
N ARG A 159 8.08 -18.53 -27.10
CA ARG A 159 9.30 -19.06 -27.77
C ARG A 159 9.31 -20.58 -27.89
N GLY A 160 8.17 -21.24 -27.75
CA GLY A 160 8.05 -22.70 -27.83
C GLY A 160 8.67 -23.45 -26.64
N ARG A 161 8.99 -22.78 -25.53
CA ARG A 161 9.69 -23.38 -24.37
C ARG A 161 8.74 -23.84 -23.26
N ILE A 162 7.93 -24.86 -23.56
CA ILE A 162 6.84 -25.33 -22.69
C ILE A 162 7.25 -25.59 -21.24
N ARG A 163 8.33 -26.35 -21.00
CA ARG A 163 8.74 -26.72 -19.62
C ARG A 163 9.05 -25.48 -18.77
N SER A 164 9.90 -24.59 -19.28
CA SER A 164 10.23 -23.36 -18.56
C SER A 164 9.06 -22.38 -18.46
N GLY A 165 8.20 -22.33 -19.49
CA GLY A 165 7.06 -21.42 -19.50
C GLY A 165 5.99 -21.84 -18.50
N THR A 166 5.63 -23.13 -18.49
CA THR A 166 4.69 -23.71 -17.52
C THR A 166 5.21 -23.61 -16.09
N ALA A 167 6.50 -23.91 -15.85
CA ALA A 167 7.10 -23.81 -14.52
C ALA A 167 7.11 -22.38 -13.97
N LEU A 168 7.57 -21.39 -14.75
CA LEU A 168 7.56 -20.00 -14.32
C LEU A 168 6.14 -19.45 -14.15
N MET A 169 5.21 -19.84 -15.03
CA MET A 169 3.82 -19.44 -14.92
C MET A 169 3.18 -20.03 -13.66
N GLY A 170 3.38 -21.32 -13.40
CA GLY A 170 2.91 -21.97 -12.17
C GLY A 170 3.52 -21.36 -10.91
N LEU A 171 4.82 -21.10 -10.89
CA LEU A 171 5.49 -20.45 -9.77
C LEU A 171 4.92 -19.04 -9.51
N GLY A 172 4.78 -18.22 -10.55
CA GLY A 172 4.21 -16.87 -10.44
C GLY A 172 2.75 -16.89 -10.01
N LEU A 173 1.92 -17.79 -10.53
CA LEU A 173 0.53 -17.93 -10.11
C LEU A 173 0.43 -18.44 -8.67
N GLY A 174 1.17 -19.49 -8.30
CA GLY A 174 1.14 -20.07 -6.96
C GLY A 174 1.59 -19.11 -5.86
N LEU A 175 2.75 -18.48 -6.03
CA LEU A 175 3.23 -17.47 -5.08
C LEU A 175 2.39 -16.17 -5.11
N GLY A 176 1.79 -15.86 -6.26
CA GLY A 176 0.80 -14.79 -6.37
C GLY A 176 -0.47 -15.07 -5.56
N ILE A 177 -0.96 -16.31 -5.58
CA ILE A 177 -2.08 -16.73 -4.72
C ILE A 177 -1.66 -16.67 -3.25
N LEU A 178 -0.49 -17.20 -2.90
CA LEU A 178 0.02 -17.18 -1.52
C LEU A 178 0.34 -15.77 -1.00
N SER A 179 0.42 -14.76 -1.86
CA SER A 179 0.56 -13.35 -1.44
C SER A 179 -0.80 -12.65 -1.31
N LYS A 180 -1.61 -12.58 -2.36
CA LYS A 180 -2.85 -11.77 -2.37
C LYS A 180 -4.09 -12.51 -2.85
N GLY A 181 -4.03 -13.84 -2.92
CA GLY A 181 -5.15 -14.69 -3.31
C GLY A 181 -5.40 -14.69 -4.83
N PRO A 182 -6.62 -15.02 -5.28
CA PRO A 182 -6.91 -15.29 -6.70
C PRO A 182 -6.79 -14.07 -7.62
N VAL A 183 -6.62 -12.86 -7.08
CA VAL A 183 -6.46 -11.63 -7.86
C VAL A 183 -5.24 -11.68 -8.81
N ILE A 184 -4.24 -12.51 -8.52
CA ILE A 184 -3.11 -12.75 -9.45
C ILE A 184 -3.57 -13.14 -10.85
N PHE A 185 -4.68 -13.89 -10.97
CA PHE A 185 -5.21 -14.32 -12.26
C PHE A 185 -5.61 -13.13 -13.14
N VAL A 186 -6.13 -12.06 -12.54
CA VAL A 186 -6.49 -10.80 -13.24
C VAL A 186 -5.27 -10.18 -13.91
N HIS A 187 -4.08 -10.31 -13.30
CA HIS A 187 -2.86 -9.67 -13.80
C HIS A 187 -2.08 -10.52 -14.81
N VAL A 188 -2.27 -11.84 -14.81
CA VAL A 188 -1.48 -12.78 -15.63
C VAL A 188 -2.29 -13.40 -16.76
N LEU A 189 -3.48 -13.93 -16.47
CA LEU A 189 -4.24 -14.76 -17.42
C LEU A 189 -4.75 -14.00 -18.64
N PRO A 190 -5.14 -12.70 -18.57
CA PRO A 190 -5.53 -11.98 -19.78
C PRO A 190 -4.45 -11.94 -20.85
N ALA A 191 -3.16 -11.86 -20.47
CA ALA A 191 -2.05 -11.90 -21.41
C ALA A 191 -1.94 -13.24 -22.16
N ALA A 192 -2.23 -14.35 -21.47
CA ALA A 192 -2.29 -15.68 -22.08
C ALA A 192 -3.58 -15.90 -22.89
N ALA A 193 -4.73 -15.53 -22.34
CA ALA A 193 -6.04 -15.69 -22.98
C ALA A 193 -6.13 -14.92 -24.30
N LEU A 194 -5.69 -13.65 -24.28
CA LEU A 194 -5.60 -12.78 -25.44
C LEU A 194 -4.27 -12.94 -26.20
N GLY A 195 -3.58 -14.07 -26.00
CA GLY A 195 -2.34 -14.43 -26.69
C GLY A 195 -2.43 -14.27 -28.21
N PHE A 196 -3.58 -14.61 -28.80
CA PHE A 196 -3.81 -14.50 -30.25
C PHE A 196 -3.62 -13.07 -30.80
N LEU A 197 -3.75 -12.03 -29.97
CA LEU A 197 -3.55 -10.63 -30.37
C LEU A 197 -2.07 -10.25 -30.57
N TRP A 198 -1.13 -10.99 -29.99
CA TRP A 198 0.27 -10.58 -29.93
C TRP A 198 1.28 -11.71 -30.20
N SER A 199 0.95 -12.96 -29.87
CA SER A 199 1.81 -14.14 -30.04
C SER A 199 1.49 -14.91 -31.32
N ALA A 200 2.53 -15.28 -32.07
CA ALA A 200 2.39 -16.18 -33.23
C ALA A 200 2.08 -17.62 -32.79
N GLU A 201 2.73 -18.10 -31.72
CA GLU A 201 2.48 -19.42 -31.14
C GLU A 201 1.02 -19.58 -30.71
N ALA A 202 0.42 -18.56 -30.08
CA ALA A 202 -0.98 -18.59 -29.69
C ALA A 202 -1.95 -18.69 -30.89
N ARG A 203 -1.59 -18.10 -32.04
CA ARG A 203 -2.40 -18.17 -33.27
C ARG A 203 -2.26 -19.51 -33.99
N GLN A 204 -1.03 -20.00 -34.11
CA GLN A 204 -0.70 -21.16 -34.95
C GLN A 204 -0.85 -22.49 -34.20
N ARG A 205 -0.56 -22.51 -32.90
CA ARG A 205 -0.50 -23.74 -32.08
C ARG A 205 -1.39 -23.61 -30.84
N LYS A 206 -2.69 -23.42 -31.07
CA LYS A 206 -3.70 -23.18 -30.02
C LYS A 206 -3.70 -24.23 -28.90
N LEU A 207 -3.69 -25.52 -29.25
CA LEU A 207 -3.70 -26.61 -28.27
C LEU A 207 -2.44 -26.60 -27.40
N TYR A 208 -1.27 -26.34 -28.00
CA TYR A 208 -0.01 -26.17 -27.28
C TYR A 208 -0.10 -24.98 -26.31
N TRP A 209 -0.55 -23.82 -26.80
CA TRP A 209 -0.59 -22.58 -26.02
C TRP A 209 -1.55 -22.67 -24.82
N TYR A 210 -2.82 -23.00 -25.09
CA TYR A 210 -3.85 -23.06 -24.06
C TYR A 210 -3.71 -24.28 -23.16
N GLY A 211 -3.21 -25.42 -23.68
CA GLY A 211 -2.86 -26.59 -22.87
C GLY A 211 -1.70 -26.30 -21.90
N ALA A 212 -0.66 -25.60 -22.36
CA ALA A 212 0.44 -25.16 -21.49
C ALA A 212 -0.03 -24.11 -20.47
N THR A 213 -0.91 -23.19 -20.87
CA THR A 213 -1.50 -22.22 -19.94
C THR A 213 -2.31 -22.94 -18.87
N LEU A 214 -3.16 -23.91 -19.23
CA LEU A 214 -3.89 -24.71 -18.25
C LEU A 214 -2.94 -25.48 -17.31
N ALA A 215 -1.89 -26.10 -17.84
CA ALA A 215 -0.89 -26.80 -17.03
C ALA A 215 -0.19 -25.87 -16.02
N GLY A 216 0.16 -24.64 -16.42
CA GLY A 216 0.74 -23.66 -15.49
C GLY A 216 -0.27 -23.15 -14.46
N VAL A 217 -1.55 -23.00 -14.81
CA VAL A 217 -2.61 -22.68 -13.83
C VAL A 217 -2.73 -23.80 -12.80
N ILE A 218 -2.81 -25.05 -13.24
CA ILE A 218 -2.87 -26.22 -12.36
C ILE A 218 -1.64 -26.26 -11.44
N ALA A 219 -0.44 -26.06 -11.98
CA ALA A 219 0.78 -26.01 -11.18
C ALA A 219 0.73 -24.89 -10.11
N GLY A 220 0.23 -23.71 -10.44
CA GLY A 220 0.05 -22.62 -9.47
C GLY A 220 -0.98 -22.95 -8.38
N VAL A 221 -2.11 -23.56 -8.76
CA VAL A 221 -3.14 -24.00 -7.80
C VAL A 221 -2.58 -25.09 -6.88
N ILE A 222 -1.77 -26.03 -7.38
CA ILE A 222 -1.12 -27.04 -6.55
C ILE A 222 -0.21 -26.40 -5.49
N ILE A 223 0.59 -25.38 -5.87
CA ILE A 223 1.44 -24.65 -4.93
C ILE A 223 0.61 -23.97 -3.84
N ALA A 224 -0.50 -23.32 -4.21
CA ALA A 224 -1.38 -22.68 -3.24
C ALA A 224 -2.09 -23.69 -2.32
N ALA A 225 -2.57 -24.80 -2.91
CA ALA A 225 -3.24 -25.87 -2.19
C ALA A 225 -2.33 -26.59 -1.18
N ALA A 226 -1.01 -26.63 -1.44
CA ALA A 226 -0.03 -27.19 -0.52
C ALA A 226 -0.01 -26.49 0.85
N TRP A 227 -0.43 -25.23 0.93
CA TRP A 227 -0.68 -24.54 2.19
C TRP A 227 -2.16 -24.50 2.56
N ALA A 228 -3.04 -24.16 1.62
CA ALA A 228 -4.44 -23.90 1.93
C ALA A 228 -5.17 -25.14 2.47
N LEU A 229 -4.84 -26.34 1.97
CA LEU A 229 -5.50 -27.57 2.44
C LEU A 229 -5.06 -27.94 3.87
N PRO A 230 -3.75 -28.07 4.21
CA PRO A 230 -3.37 -28.33 5.59
C PRO A 230 -3.83 -27.22 6.55
N SER A 231 -3.82 -25.96 6.12
CA SER A 231 -4.27 -24.83 6.93
C SER A 231 -5.76 -24.90 7.25
N ALA A 232 -6.60 -25.20 6.25
CA ALA A 232 -8.03 -25.42 6.46
C ALA A 232 -8.31 -26.60 7.40
N MET A 233 -7.54 -27.69 7.29
CA MET A 233 -7.71 -28.87 8.16
C MET A 233 -7.33 -28.59 9.61
N SER A 234 -6.35 -27.71 9.86
CA SER A 234 -5.88 -27.40 11.20
C SER A 234 -6.63 -26.24 11.88
N GLY A 235 -7.13 -25.27 11.11
CA GLY A 235 -7.75 -24.05 11.66
C GLY A 235 -9.22 -24.19 12.12
N GLY A 236 -9.83 -25.35 11.94
CA GLY A 236 -11.24 -25.59 12.28
C GLY A 236 -12.22 -25.21 11.16
N GLU A 237 -13.48 -25.59 11.34
CA GLU A 237 -14.52 -25.50 10.30
C GLU A 237 -14.79 -24.04 9.87
N ALA A 238 -14.92 -23.12 10.83
CA ALA A 238 -15.16 -21.70 10.54
C ALA A 238 -14.01 -21.07 9.72
N TYR A 239 -12.77 -21.37 10.10
CA TYR A 239 -11.58 -20.91 9.37
C TYR A 239 -11.49 -21.51 7.96
N ALA A 240 -11.74 -22.81 7.83
CA ALA A 240 -11.75 -23.51 6.54
C ALA A 240 -12.80 -22.91 5.60
N ASP A 241 -13.99 -22.65 6.10
CA ASP A 241 -15.07 -22.03 5.34
C ASP A 241 -14.71 -20.62 4.91
N GLU A 242 -14.14 -19.80 5.79
CA GLU A 242 -13.69 -18.45 5.45
C GLU A 242 -12.57 -18.47 4.39
N LEU A 243 -11.59 -19.36 4.55
CA LEU A 243 -10.43 -19.50 3.67
C LEU A 243 -10.82 -19.99 2.27
N LEU A 244 -11.65 -21.04 2.17
CA LEU A 244 -11.98 -21.70 0.91
C LEU A 244 -13.18 -21.06 0.21
N TRP A 245 -14.19 -20.61 0.97
CA TRP A 245 -15.48 -20.15 0.43
C TRP A 245 -15.76 -18.66 0.74
N GLY A 246 -15.35 -18.18 1.90
CA GLY A 246 -15.53 -16.79 2.37
C GLY A 246 -14.83 -15.74 1.52
N GLN A 247 -13.78 -16.13 0.79
CA GLN A 247 -13.12 -15.32 -0.24
C GLN A 247 -14.07 -14.87 -1.38
N THR A 248 -15.24 -15.53 -1.53
CA THR A 248 -16.25 -15.27 -2.57
C THR A 248 -17.52 -14.60 -2.02
N ALA A 249 -17.94 -14.95 -0.79
CA ALA A 249 -19.17 -14.44 -0.17
C ALA A 249 -18.93 -13.32 0.87
N GLY A 250 -17.90 -13.43 1.73
CA GLY A 250 -17.57 -12.41 2.74
C GLY A 250 -16.97 -11.14 2.13
N ARG A 251 -16.19 -11.28 1.05
CA ARG A 251 -15.73 -10.13 0.25
C ARG A 251 -16.86 -9.38 -0.44
N MET A 252 -18.03 -9.98 -0.67
CA MET A 252 -19.17 -9.26 -1.23
C MET A 252 -19.72 -8.23 -0.23
N VAL A 253 -19.66 -8.52 1.07
CA VAL A 253 -20.11 -7.63 2.15
C VAL A 253 -19.10 -6.49 2.39
N ASP A 254 -17.80 -6.80 2.49
CA ASP A 254 -16.73 -5.77 2.57
C ASP A 254 -16.60 -4.93 1.28
N ALA A 255 -16.98 -5.49 0.13
CA ALA A 255 -17.03 -4.76 -1.14
C ALA A 255 -18.10 -3.66 -1.15
N PHE A 256 -19.09 -3.68 -0.24
CA PHE A 256 -20.01 -2.55 -0.06
C PHE A 256 -19.29 -1.35 0.55
N ALA A 257 -18.35 -1.54 1.48
CA ALA A 257 -17.61 -0.45 2.13
C ALA A 257 -16.64 0.28 1.19
N HIS A 258 -16.17 -0.39 0.13
CA HIS A 258 -15.28 0.20 -0.89
C HIS A 258 -15.95 0.32 -2.26
N ARG A 259 -17.29 0.29 -2.31
CA ARG A 259 -18.03 0.33 -3.56
C ARG A 259 -17.83 1.68 -4.23
N LYS A 260 -17.18 1.70 -5.39
CA LYS A 260 -17.02 2.91 -6.19
C LYS A 260 -17.61 2.75 -7.57
N ALA A 261 -18.05 3.87 -8.14
CA ALA A 261 -18.60 3.92 -9.49
C ALA A 261 -17.68 3.24 -10.51
N TRP A 262 -18.25 2.68 -11.57
CA TRP A 262 -17.47 1.98 -12.61
C TRP A 262 -16.39 2.90 -13.21
N TRP A 263 -16.70 4.18 -13.43
CA TRP A 263 -15.76 5.17 -13.99
C TRP A 263 -14.67 5.65 -13.01
N TRP A 264 -14.63 5.17 -11.76
CA TRP A 264 -13.75 5.70 -10.71
C TRP A 264 -12.26 5.65 -11.06
N TYR A 265 -11.81 4.64 -11.82
CA TYR A 265 -10.41 4.56 -12.25
C TYR A 265 -10.02 5.64 -13.28
N ALA A 266 -10.98 6.22 -14.02
CA ALA A 266 -10.68 7.24 -15.03
C ALA A 266 -10.01 8.50 -14.43
N PRO A 267 -10.58 9.16 -13.40
CA PRO A 267 -9.88 10.24 -12.71
C PRO A 267 -8.70 9.73 -11.87
N ALA A 268 -8.77 8.52 -11.30
CA ALA A 268 -7.70 8.00 -10.44
C ALA A 268 -6.39 7.70 -11.17
N ILE A 269 -6.45 7.38 -12.47
CA ILE A 269 -5.25 7.08 -13.26
C ILE A 269 -4.37 8.30 -13.49
N VAL A 270 -4.97 9.50 -13.49
CA VAL A 270 -4.25 10.77 -13.72
C VAL A 270 -3.17 10.98 -12.67
N PRO A 271 -3.46 11.04 -11.35
CA PRO A 271 -2.41 11.16 -10.35
C PRO A 271 -1.48 9.94 -10.37
N CYS A 272 -1.99 8.72 -10.59
CA CYS A 272 -1.17 7.51 -10.63
C CYS A 272 -0.05 7.55 -11.68
N ALA A 273 -0.32 8.19 -12.84
CA ALA A 273 0.60 8.28 -13.96
C ALA A 273 1.46 9.57 -13.97
N LEU A 274 1.31 10.47 -12.99
CA LEU A 274 2.24 11.58 -12.81
C LEU A 274 3.64 11.05 -12.43
N PRO A 275 4.72 11.75 -12.83
CA PRO A 275 4.75 12.98 -13.62
C PRO A 275 4.67 12.73 -15.14
N TRP A 276 4.62 11.48 -15.59
CA TRP A 276 4.78 11.10 -17.00
C TRP A 276 3.68 11.60 -17.92
N LEU A 277 2.46 11.83 -17.43
CA LEU A 277 1.41 12.52 -18.21
C LEU A 277 1.76 13.96 -18.56
N LEU A 278 2.65 14.62 -17.81
CA LEU A 278 3.10 15.98 -18.10
C LEU A 278 4.36 16.01 -18.98
N PHE A 279 4.90 14.84 -19.32
CA PHE A 279 6.11 14.71 -20.15
C PHE A 279 5.74 14.81 -21.64
N ARG A 280 5.94 15.98 -22.24
CA ARG A 280 5.57 16.26 -23.64
C ARG A 280 6.03 15.22 -24.69
N PRO A 281 7.23 14.61 -24.59
CA PRO A 281 7.70 13.60 -25.54
C PRO A 281 6.84 12.33 -25.56
N LEU A 282 6.17 11.99 -24.45
CA LEU A 282 5.21 10.88 -24.40
C LEU A 282 4.11 11.08 -25.44
N TRP A 283 3.50 12.26 -25.47
CA TRP A 283 2.37 12.55 -26.35
C TRP A 283 2.79 12.68 -27.82
N MET A 284 3.98 13.23 -28.08
CA MET A 284 4.53 13.29 -29.44
C MET A 284 4.87 11.89 -29.98
N GLY A 285 5.48 11.06 -29.13
CA GLY A 285 5.87 9.70 -29.46
C GLY A 285 4.67 8.79 -29.73
N LEU A 286 3.50 9.07 -29.13
CA LEU A 286 2.31 8.22 -29.25
C LEU A 286 1.87 8.04 -30.71
N ARG A 287 2.02 9.09 -31.53
CA ARG A 287 1.72 9.07 -32.97
C ARG A 287 2.72 8.25 -33.80
N ARG A 288 3.86 7.88 -33.21
CA ARG A 288 4.96 7.14 -33.84
C ARG A 288 5.05 5.70 -33.34
N VAL A 289 4.14 5.27 -32.47
CA VAL A 289 4.14 3.89 -31.97
C VAL A 289 3.53 2.96 -33.00
N GLU A 290 4.31 1.99 -33.41
CA GLU A 290 3.85 0.90 -34.26
C GLU A 290 3.17 -0.20 -33.42
N ARG A 291 2.14 -0.80 -34.02
CA ARG A 291 1.50 -2.00 -33.48
C ARG A 291 2.41 -3.20 -33.75
N THR A 292 3.14 -3.64 -32.74
CA THR A 292 4.02 -4.82 -32.76
C THR A 292 3.55 -5.83 -31.72
N SER A 293 4.08 -7.06 -31.77
CA SER A 293 3.81 -8.07 -30.73
C SER A 293 4.15 -7.57 -29.33
N ALA A 294 5.25 -6.83 -29.17
CA ALA A 294 5.67 -6.27 -27.89
C ALA A 294 4.74 -5.16 -27.39
N THR A 295 4.37 -4.19 -28.24
CA THR A 295 3.45 -3.12 -27.84
C THR A 295 2.05 -3.67 -27.54
N MET A 296 1.59 -4.69 -28.28
CA MET A 296 0.33 -5.37 -28.01
C MET A 296 0.36 -6.18 -26.71
N PHE A 297 1.46 -6.90 -26.41
CA PHE A 297 1.62 -7.63 -25.15
C PHE A 297 1.50 -6.69 -23.94
N CYS A 298 2.25 -5.58 -23.93
CA CYS A 298 2.19 -4.61 -22.83
C CYS A 298 0.82 -3.91 -22.75
N SER A 299 0.17 -3.65 -23.90
CA SER A 299 -1.18 -3.09 -23.94
C SER A 299 -2.20 -4.05 -23.34
N VAL A 300 -2.14 -5.33 -23.70
CA VAL A 300 -3.00 -6.36 -23.12
C VAL A 300 -2.78 -6.42 -21.62
N TRP A 301 -1.53 -6.53 -21.15
CA TRP A 301 -1.22 -6.58 -19.71
C TRP A 301 -1.80 -5.37 -18.95
N CYS A 302 -1.54 -4.15 -19.43
CA CYS A 302 -1.98 -2.92 -18.77
C CYS A 302 -3.51 -2.74 -18.82
N PHE A 303 -4.09 -2.75 -20.02
CA PHE A 303 -5.49 -2.33 -20.21
C PHE A 303 -6.50 -3.42 -19.88
N SER A 304 -6.17 -4.70 -20.01
CA SER A 304 -7.10 -5.77 -19.58
C SER A 304 -7.23 -5.81 -18.06
N THR A 305 -6.12 -5.61 -17.33
CA THR A 305 -6.13 -5.46 -15.87
C THR A 305 -7.03 -4.31 -15.46
N LEU A 306 -6.81 -3.12 -16.04
CA LEU A 306 -7.64 -1.94 -15.78
C LEU A 306 -9.12 -2.19 -16.10
N GLY A 307 -9.41 -2.82 -17.24
CA GLY A 307 -10.77 -3.15 -17.65
C GLY A 307 -11.48 -4.09 -16.67
N ILE A 308 -10.80 -5.15 -16.22
CA ILE A 308 -11.37 -6.09 -15.25
C ILE A 308 -11.58 -5.41 -13.88
N LEU A 309 -10.58 -4.68 -13.37
CA LEU A 309 -10.71 -3.96 -12.08
C LEU A 309 -11.80 -2.87 -12.12
N THR A 310 -12.03 -2.26 -13.29
CA THR A 310 -13.13 -1.31 -13.51
C THR A 310 -14.51 -1.95 -13.28
N LEU A 311 -14.65 -3.23 -13.65
CA LEU A 311 -15.90 -3.99 -13.47
C LEU A 311 -16.10 -4.49 -12.03
N ILE A 312 -15.04 -4.57 -11.22
CA ILE A 312 -15.11 -4.99 -9.82
C ILE A 312 -15.60 -3.81 -8.95
N SER A 313 -16.54 -4.06 -8.04
CA SER A 313 -17.17 -3.03 -7.20
C SER A 313 -16.20 -2.35 -6.23
N ALA A 314 -15.36 -3.13 -5.55
CA ALA A 314 -14.32 -2.65 -4.64
C ALA A 314 -13.12 -2.11 -5.43
N LYS A 315 -12.82 -0.81 -5.29
CA LYS A 315 -11.75 -0.15 -6.05
C LYS A 315 -10.78 0.62 -5.15
N GLN A 316 -9.50 0.34 -5.32
CA GLN A 316 -8.40 1.06 -4.68
C GLN A 316 -7.28 1.36 -5.70
N PRO A 317 -6.49 2.44 -5.53
CA PRO A 317 -5.44 2.79 -6.48
C PRO A 317 -4.36 1.70 -6.55
N HIS A 318 -3.96 1.15 -5.40
CA HIS A 318 -2.87 0.18 -5.31
C HIS A 318 -3.15 -1.14 -6.04
N TYR A 319 -4.41 -1.47 -6.36
CA TYR A 319 -4.74 -2.63 -7.21
C TYR A 319 -4.17 -2.51 -8.63
N LEU A 320 -3.80 -1.30 -9.06
CA LEU A 320 -3.12 -1.09 -10.34
C LEU A 320 -1.60 -1.33 -10.26
N LEU A 321 -1.01 -1.51 -9.07
CA LEU A 321 0.44 -1.63 -8.92
C LEU A 321 1.05 -2.76 -9.78
N PRO A 322 0.42 -3.96 -9.89
CA PRO A 322 0.94 -5.02 -10.78
C PRO A 322 0.88 -4.71 -12.28
N SER A 323 0.13 -3.67 -12.69
CA SER A 323 0.09 -3.18 -14.07
C SER A 323 1.09 -2.04 -14.35
N ALA A 324 1.66 -1.43 -13.30
CA ALA A 324 2.60 -0.33 -13.42
C ALA A 324 3.86 -0.68 -14.25
N PRO A 325 4.47 -1.88 -14.15
CA PRO A 325 5.57 -2.26 -15.03
C PRO A 325 5.17 -2.28 -16.52
N GLY A 326 3.99 -2.80 -16.84
CA GLY A 326 3.45 -2.81 -18.21
C GLY A 326 3.20 -1.40 -18.75
N ALA A 327 2.65 -0.50 -17.91
CA ALA A 327 2.49 0.91 -18.24
C ALA A 327 3.85 1.60 -18.46
N ALA A 328 4.83 1.35 -17.58
CA ALA A 328 6.16 1.92 -17.70
C ALA A 328 6.89 1.47 -18.97
N LEU A 329 6.73 0.21 -19.37
CA LEU A 329 7.24 -0.32 -20.65
C LEU A 329 6.62 0.38 -21.86
N LEU A 330 5.30 0.62 -21.84
CA LEU A 330 4.61 1.37 -22.90
C LEU A 330 5.10 2.82 -22.95
N ILE A 331 5.12 3.52 -21.81
CA ILE A 331 5.56 4.91 -21.73
C ILE A 331 7.03 5.01 -22.20
N ALA A 332 7.90 4.08 -21.79
CA ALA A 332 9.28 4.02 -22.25
C ALA A 332 9.38 3.84 -23.76
N CYS A 333 8.67 2.85 -24.32
CA CYS A 333 8.65 2.57 -25.75
C CYS A 333 8.16 3.77 -26.57
N VAL A 334 7.20 4.54 -26.04
CA VAL A 334 6.68 5.74 -26.68
C VAL A 334 7.70 6.89 -26.59
N ALA A 335 8.20 7.16 -25.39
CA ALA A 335 9.08 8.28 -25.11
C ALA A 335 10.40 8.19 -25.87
N THR A 336 11.00 6.99 -25.98
CA THR A 336 12.29 6.78 -26.66
C THR A 336 12.22 6.99 -28.18
N ARG A 337 11.01 7.13 -28.77
CA ARG A 337 10.83 7.53 -30.19
C ARG A 337 11.14 9.00 -30.45
N ILE A 338 11.20 9.80 -29.39
CA ILE A 338 11.68 11.16 -29.44
C ILE A 338 13.14 11.09 -28.95
N PRO A 339 14.16 11.36 -29.78
CA PRO A 339 15.55 11.16 -29.38
C PRO A 339 16.08 12.27 -28.47
N VAL A 340 15.62 13.50 -28.67
CA VAL A 340 16.08 14.71 -27.97
C VAL A 340 14.90 15.41 -27.32
N THR A 341 15.11 15.88 -26.10
CA THR A 341 14.16 16.68 -25.32
C THR A 341 14.71 18.06 -25.08
N SER A 342 13.82 19.03 -25.05
CA SER A 342 14.10 20.45 -24.78
C SER A 342 13.72 20.82 -23.35
N ARG A 343 14.12 22.03 -22.91
CA ARG A 343 13.68 22.61 -21.64
C ARG A 343 12.16 22.70 -21.51
N SER A 344 11.47 23.06 -22.59
CA SER A 344 10.00 23.20 -22.59
C SER A 344 9.28 21.86 -22.37
N ASP A 345 9.91 20.75 -22.75
CA ASP A 345 9.32 19.41 -22.59
C ASP A 345 9.27 18.96 -21.13
N LEU A 346 10.11 19.57 -20.28
CA LEU A 346 10.16 19.37 -18.83
C LEU A 346 9.40 20.44 -18.05
N GLY A 347 8.97 21.52 -18.72
CA GLY A 347 8.46 22.73 -18.07
C GLY A 347 7.26 22.48 -17.16
N LEU A 348 6.28 21.70 -17.61
CA LEU A 348 5.08 21.38 -16.81
C LEU A 348 5.42 20.57 -15.56
N ILE A 349 6.33 19.59 -15.68
CA ILE A 349 6.80 18.80 -14.53
C ILE A 349 7.54 19.72 -13.57
N ALA A 350 8.49 20.51 -14.08
CA ALA A 350 9.32 21.39 -13.27
C ALA A 350 8.50 22.42 -12.50
N TRP A 351 7.56 23.12 -13.17
CA TRP A 351 6.68 24.09 -12.53
C TRP A 351 5.69 23.44 -11.58
N GLY A 352 5.14 22.26 -11.91
CA GLY A 352 4.31 21.49 -10.99
C GLY A 352 5.05 21.12 -9.70
N THR A 353 6.30 20.65 -9.81
CA THR A 353 7.15 20.33 -8.66
C THR A 353 7.50 21.57 -7.83
N ILE A 354 7.85 22.69 -8.48
CA ILE A 354 8.07 23.99 -7.80
C ILE A 354 6.82 24.40 -7.04
N PHE A 355 5.65 24.31 -7.68
CA PHE A 355 4.37 24.68 -7.07
C PHE A 355 4.08 23.83 -5.82
N CYS A 356 4.29 22.51 -5.89
CA CYS A 356 4.17 21.64 -4.71
C CYS A 356 5.15 22.00 -3.58
N GLY A 357 6.33 22.55 -3.89
CA GLY A 357 7.28 23.03 -2.89
C GLY A 357 6.94 24.41 -2.32
N VAL A 358 6.35 25.31 -3.12
CA VAL A 358 6.07 26.71 -2.73
C VAL A 358 4.69 26.86 -2.05
N ILE A 359 3.71 26.01 -2.36
CA ILE A 359 2.38 26.09 -1.73
C ILE A 359 2.48 25.97 -0.20
N PRO A 360 3.19 25.00 0.41
CA PRO A 360 3.19 24.86 1.86
C PRO A 360 3.61 26.11 2.63
N PRO A 361 4.76 26.78 2.34
CA PRO A 361 5.11 28.02 3.04
C PRO A 361 4.09 29.13 2.77
N LEU A 362 3.50 29.20 1.58
CA LEU A 362 2.42 30.14 1.31
C LEU A 362 1.21 29.88 2.22
N LEU A 363 0.80 28.62 2.38
CA LEU A 363 -0.30 28.22 3.28
C LEU A 363 0.03 28.49 4.76
N ASN A 364 1.30 28.34 5.16
CA ASN A 364 1.74 28.58 6.54
C ASN A 364 1.59 30.05 6.95
N HIS A 365 1.73 30.98 6.00
CA HIS A 365 1.67 32.43 6.26
C HIS A 365 0.38 33.11 5.80
N LEU A 366 -0.56 32.36 5.19
CA LEU A 366 -1.85 32.89 4.76
C LEU A 366 -2.83 33.00 5.95
N PRO A 367 -3.33 34.21 6.29
CA PRO A 367 -4.30 34.39 7.38
C PRO A 367 -5.56 33.55 7.16
N GLY A 368 -6.03 32.86 8.20
CA GLY A 368 -7.25 32.06 8.15
C GLY A 368 -7.06 30.62 7.65
N MET A 369 -5.86 30.22 7.19
CA MET A 369 -5.58 28.83 6.79
C MET A 369 -5.23 27.90 7.95
N GLU A 370 -5.07 28.42 9.16
CA GLU A 370 -4.77 27.67 10.40
C GLU A 370 -5.74 26.50 10.66
N TRP A 371 -6.97 26.61 10.17
CA TRP A 371 -8.03 25.61 10.36
C TRP A 371 -7.92 24.39 9.46
N THR A 372 -7.17 24.52 8.36
CA THR A 372 -7.08 23.46 7.34
C THR A 372 -6.26 22.27 7.81
N ASN A 373 -5.45 22.43 8.87
CA ASN A 373 -4.42 21.46 9.32
C ASN A 373 -3.38 21.12 8.24
N LEU A 374 -3.45 21.80 7.10
CA LEU A 374 -2.44 21.79 6.06
C LEU A 374 -1.42 22.90 6.33
N SER A 375 -1.84 23.99 6.97
CA SER A 375 -0.94 24.96 7.59
C SER A 375 -0.07 24.23 8.62
N GLN A 376 1.24 24.42 8.49
CA GLN A 376 2.32 23.82 9.27
C GLN A 376 2.57 22.32 9.03
N ALA A 377 1.83 21.65 8.14
CA ALA A 377 2.08 20.23 7.84
C ALA A 377 3.49 20.01 7.27
N ILE A 378 4.00 20.97 6.50
CA ILE A 378 5.36 21.02 5.97
C ILE A 378 6.02 22.32 6.45
N PRO A 379 7.13 22.24 7.22
CA PRO A 379 7.89 23.42 7.61
C PRO A 379 8.48 24.18 6.41
N ASP A 380 8.58 25.50 6.49
CA ASP A 380 9.09 26.34 5.39
C ASP A 380 10.49 25.92 4.92
N LEU A 381 11.36 25.56 5.86
CA LEU A 381 12.71 25.10 5.53
C LEU A 381 12.67 23.74 4.78
N ALA A 382 11.72 22.88 5.11
CA ALA A 382 11.55 21.58 4.45
C ALA A 382 10.94 21.71 3.04
N ALA A 383 10.30 22.84 2.72
CA ALA A 383 9.83 23.17 1.38
C ALA A 383 10.95 23.57 0.39
N VAL A 384 12.13 23.99 0.89
CA VAL A 384 13.29 24.34 0.06
C VAL A 384 13.75 23.18 -0.82
N PRO A 385 14.10 21.99 -0.29
CA PRO A 385 14.54 20.86 -1.13
C PRO A 385 13.46 20.39 -2.11
N LEU A 386 12.17 20.49 -1.75
CA LEU A 386 11.05 20.19 -2.64
C LEU A 386 11.04 21.13 -3.86
N THR A 387 11.22 22.42 -3.61
CA THR A 387 11.29 23.46 -4.66
C THR A 387 12.54 23.29 -5.54
N LEU A 388 13.68 22.97 -4.93
CA LEU A 388 14.95 22.74 -5.63
C LEU A 388 14.85 21.60 -6.65
N CYS A 389 14.11 20.53 -6.35
CA CYS A 389 13.89 19.43 -7.31
C CYS A 389 13.29 19.93 -8.63
N GLY A 390 12.33 20.86 -8.58
CA GLY A 390 11.75 21.45 -9.78
C GLY A 390 12.67 22.47 -10.46
N LEU A 391 13.42 23.27 -9.70
CA LEU A 391 14.43 24.20 -10.24
C LEU A 391 15.54 23.47 -11.01
N VAL A 392 16.01 22.32 -10.51
CA VAL A 392 17.00 21.47 -11.20
C VAL A 392 16.48 21.00 -12.57
N LEU A 393 15.19 20.72 -12.71
CA LEU A 393 14.59 20.37 -14.00
C LEU A 393 14.54 21.55 -14.97
N LEU A 394 14.44 22.80 -14.47
CA LEU A 394 14.50 24.00 -15.30
C LEU A 394 15.90 24.32 -15.82
N ILE A 395 16.97 23.88 -15.16
CA ILE A 395 18.37 24.04 -15.63
C ILE A 395 18.69 22.98 -16.71
N SER A 396 17.72 22.64 -17.56
CA SER A 396 17.89 21.66 -18.64
C SER A 396 18.14 22.37 -19.96
N ALA A 397 19.24 22.02 -20.63
CA ALA A 397 19.43 22.29 -22.05
C ALA A 397 18.82 21.15 -22.90
N GLU A 398 18.95 21.24 -24.22
CA GLU A 398 18.65 20.11 -25.09
C GLU A 398 19.50 18.90 -24.71
N GLN A 399 18.84 17.76 -24.50
CA GLN A 399 19.47 16.56 -23.99
C GLN A 399 18.78 15.30 -24.51
N PRO A 400 19.47 14.14 -24.55
CA PRO A 400 18.85 12.87 -24.88
C PRO A 400 17.65 12.58 -23.97
N THR A 401 16.59 11.98 -24.52
CA THR A 401 15.38 11.62 -23.75
C THR A 401 15.69 10.72 -22.56
N GLU A 402 16.65 9.80 -22.70
CA GLU A 402 17.10 8.97 -21.59
C GLU A 402 17.64 9.82 -20.42
N THR A 403 18.44 10.84 -20.72
CA THR A 403 18.99 11.76 -19.71
C THR A 403 17.88 12.55 -19.03
N ALA A 404 16.87 13.00 -19.79
CA ALA A 404 15.70 13.68 -19.22
C ALA A 404 14.91 12.74 -18.28
N VAL A 405 14.66 11.50 -18.68
CA VAL A 405 14.00 10.49 -17.84
C VAL A 405 14.78 10.26 -16.54
N ARG A 406 16.11 10.11 -16.62
CA ARG A 406 16.97 9.95 -15.44
C ARG A 406 16.82 11.14 -14.49
N ARG A 407 16.86 12.37 -15.02
CA ARG A 407 16.68 13.60 -14.21
C ARG A 407 15.30 13.67 -13.56
N ILE A 408 14.23 13.43 -14.31
CA ILE A 408 12.86 13.42 -13.78
C ILE A 408 12.74 12.39 -12.67
N SER A 409 13.20 11.16 -12.91
CA SER A 409 13.04 10.06 -11.95
C SER A 409 13.85 10.30 -10.68
N THR A 410 15.09 10.80 -10.80
CA THR A 410 15.90 11.18 -9.64
C THR A 410 15.27 12.33 -8.86
N CYS A 411 14.79 13.38 -9.53
CA CYS A 411 14.12 14.50 -8.85
C CYS A 411 12.82 14.04 -8.19
N ALA A 412 12.05 13.15 -8.81
CA ALA A 412 10.82 12.60 -8.23
C ALA A 412 11.10 11.77 -6.97
N ALA A 413 12.12 10.90 -7.00
CA ALA A 413 12.51 10.08 -5.84
C ALA A 413 13.05 10.92 -4.68
N ILE A 414 13.90 11.93 -4.97
CA ILE A 414 14.39 12.88 -3.96
C ILE A 414 13.23 13.70 -3.40
N PHE A 415 12.38 14.26 -4.27
CA PHE A 415 11.20 15.01 -3.87
C PHE A 415 10.30 14.18 -2.95
N PHE A 416 10.00 12.93 -3.32
CA PHE A 416 9.18 12.04 -2.51
C PHE A 416 9.82 11.77 -1.14
N SER A 417 11.11 11.46 -1.11
CA SER A 417 11.82 11.18 0.15
C SER A 417 11.90 12.42 1.05
N CYS A 418 12.12 13.60 0.47
CA CYS A 418 12.06 14.88 1.18
C CYS A 418 10.63 15.20 1.65
N LEU A 419 9.60 14.84 0.90
CA LEU A 419 8.21 15.04 1.28
C LEU A 419 7.86 14.18 2.49
N ILE A 420 8.26 12.90 2.48
CA ILE A 420 8.10 12.00 3.62
C ILE A 420 8.80 12.57 4.86
N ALA A 421 10.04 13.04 4.71
CA ALA A 421 10.79 13.70 5.79
C ALA A 421 10.15 15.01 6.26
N ALA A 422 9.60 15.82 5.34
CA ALA A 422 8.94 17.07 5.68
C ALA A 422 7.66 16.83 6.50
N LEU A 423 6.89 15.79 6.14
CA LEU A 423 5.68 15.40 6.85
C LEU A 423 5.98 14.75 8.22
N SER A 424 7.19 14.23 8.45
CA SER A 424 7.54 13.64 9.74
C SER A 424 7.65 14.65 10.89
N PHE A 425 7.79 15.93 10.58
CA PHE A 425 7.86 16.98 11.60
C PHE A 425 6.51 17.18 12.30
N ASN A 426 5.43 17.32 11.52
CA ASN A 426 4.15 17.81 12.06
C ASN A 426 2.92 16.98 11.65
N PHE A 427 3.05 16.04 10.71
CA PHE A 427 1.90 15.28 10.19
C PHE A 427 1.89 13.83 10.66
N TRP A 428 3.02 13.11 10.53
CA TRP A 428 3.04 11.67 10.80
C TRP A 428 2.80 11.29 12.26
N HIS A 429 3.05 12.19 13.21
CA HIS A 429 2.84 11.93 14.63
C HIS A 429 1.37 11.63 14.97
N GLU A 430 0.40 12.15 14.20
CA GLU A 430 -1.03 11.86 14.39
C GLU A 430 -1.39 10.40 14.07
N PHE A 431 -0.52 9.67 13.37
CA PHE A 431 -0.73 8.27 12.98
C PHE A 431 0.15 7.31 13.79
N ASP A 432 0.94 7.81 14.74
CA ASP A 432 1.84 6.99 15.56
C ASP A 432 1.07 6.37 16.75
N LEU A 433 0.82 5.06 16.65
CA LEU A 433 0.17 4.30 17.71
C LEU A 433 1.15 3.75 18.76
N MET A 434 2.47 3.94 18.59
CA MET A 434 3.48 3.42 19.51
C MET A 434 3.34 3.94 20.95
N PRO A 435 3.12 5.25 21.22
CA PRO A 435 2.97 5.74 22.59
C PRO A 435 1.83 5.05 23.33
N VAL A 436 0.78 4.74 22.59
CA VAL A 436 -0.40 4.06 23.12
C VAL A 436 -0.14 2.61 23.33
N ALA A 437 0.48 1.94 22.37
CA ALA A 437 0.75 0.52 22.48
C ALA A 437 1.64 0.25 23.70
N LYS A 438 2.61 1.15 23.96
CA LYS A 438 3.41 1.14 25.20
C LYS A 438 2.58 1.37 26.46
N HIS A 439 1.64 2.31 26.43
CA HIS A 439 0.77 2.54 27.58
C HIS A 439 -0.14 1.34 27.88
N VAL A 440 -0.75 0.75 26.85
CA VAL A 440 -1.57 -0.46 26.97
C VAL A 440 -0.73 -1.61 27.51
N ARG A 441 0.50 -1.77 27.01
CA ARG A 441 1.45 -2.75 27.56
C ARG A 441 1.69 -2.52 29.04
N THR A 442 1.98 -1.29 29.48
CA THR A 442 2.17 -1.00 30.92
C THR A 442 0.95 -1.35 31.76
N LEU A 443 -0.26 -1.08 31.26
CA LEU A 443 -1.49 -1.48 31.97
C LEU A 443 -1.57 -3.00 32.11
N MET A 444 -1.32 -3.74 31.03
CA MET A 444 -1.39 -5.20 31.04
C MET A 444 -0.28 -5.83 31.88
N ASP A 445 0.94 -5.26 31.87
CA ASP A 445 2.06 -5.68 32.73
C ASP A 445 1.75 -5.45 34.23
N ASP A 446 0.87 -4.50 34.56
CA ASP A 446 0.37 -4.20 35.91
C ASP A 446 -0.90 -5.01 36.28
N ASP A 447 -1.22 -6.09 35.54
CA ASP A 447 -2.43 -6.91 35.68
C ASP A 447 -3.75 -6.09 35.58
N ILE A 448 -3.73 -5.00 34.80
CA ILE A 448 -4.92 -4.19 34.51
C ILE A 448 -5.51 -4.65 33.17
N PRO A 449 -6.69 -5.30 33.15
CA PRO A 449 -7.32 -5.74 31.91
C PRO A 449 -7.60 -4.55 30.99
N VAL A 450 -7.42 -4.75 29.69
CA VAL A 450 -7.68 -3.72 28.67
C VAL A 450 -8.64 -4.27 27.62
N ALA A 451 -9.67 -3.50 27.30
CA ALA A 451 -10.59 -3.75 26.20
C ALA A 451 -10.61 -2.58 25.21
N TRP A 452 -11.08 -2.85 24.00
CA TRP A 452 -11.24 -1.90 22.92
C TRP A 452 -12.69 -1.88 22.43
N TYR A 453 -13.33 -0.72 22.47
CA TYR A 453 -14.66 -0.50 21.93
C TYR A 453 -14.59 -0.11 20.45
N GLY A 454 -15.30 -0.88 19.61
CA GLY A 454 -15.30 -0.78 18.15
C GLY A 454 -14.34 -1.76 17.49
N SER A 455 -14.08 -1.56 16.19
CA SER A 455 -13.21 -2.47 15.43
C SER A 455 -11.73 -2.21 15.73
N TYR A 456 -11.09 -3.15 16.42
CA TYR A 456 -9.71 -3.00 16.87
C TYR A 456 -8.68 -3.33 15.80
N HIS A 457 -8.89 -4.42 15.06
CA HIS A 457 -8.06 -4.84 13.92
C HIS A 457 -6.57 -5.10 14.23
N GLY A 458 -6.25 -5.51 15.45
CA GLY A 458 -4.89 -5.87 15.85
C GLY A 458 -3.89 -4.71 15.77
N ARG A 459 -4.33 -3.46 15.97
CA ARG A 459 -3.51 -2.27 15.76
C ARG A 459 -2.34 -2.14 16.76
N LEU A 460 -2.44 -2.76 17.94
CA LEU A 460 -1.47 -2.55 19.02
C LEU A 460 -0.65 -3.78 19.39
N GLN A 461 -1.08 -5.01 19.07
CA GLN A 461 -0.40 -6.26 19.46
C GLN A 461 1.09 -6.21 19.15
N TYR A 462 1.45 -6.06 17.88
CA TYR A 462 2.85 -5.96 17.52
C TYR A 462 3.50 -4.74 18.17
N LEU A 463 2.96 -3.53 17.98
CA LEU A 463 3.61 -2.30 18.47
C LEU A 463 3.89 -2.31 19.97
N GLY A 464 2.97 -2.86 20.77
CA GLY A 464 3.09 -3.00 22.22
C GLY A 464 3.87 -4.25 22.64
N ARG A 465 4.07 -5.19 21.71
CA ARG A 465 4.53 -6.57 21.97
C ARG A 465 3.64 -7.23 23.02
N LEU A 466 2.32 -7.11 22.82
CA LEU A 466 1.32 -7.69 23.70
C LEU A 466 1.29 -9.21 23.49
N SER A 467 1.37 -9.97 24.58
CA SER A 467 1.26 -11.43 24.59
C SER A 467 -0.17 -11.92 24.75
N GLU A 468 -1.07 -11.05 25.24
CA GLU A 468 -2.47 -11.37 25.44
C GLU A 468 -3.37 -10.58 24.48
N PRO A 469 -4.49 -11.16 24.03
CA PRO A 469 -5.48 -10.45 23.25
C PRO A 469 -6.09 -9.26 23.99
N VAL A 470 -6.42 -8.21 23.24
CA VAL A 470 -7.23 -7.09 23.73
C VAL A 470 -8.69 -7.42 23.47
N ALA A 471 -9.52 -7.42 24.51
CA ALA A 471 -10.95 -7.75 24.36
C ALA A 471 -11.65 -6.73 23.44
N GLU A 472 -12.27 -7.18 22.36
CA GLU A 472 -13.05 -6.32 21.46
C GLU A 472 -14.50 -6.25 21.94
N LEU A 473 -15.03 -5.04 22.09
CA LEU A 473 -16.39 -4.77 22.55
C LEU A 473 -17.13 -4.00 21.46
N HIS A 474 -18.30 -4.46 21.06
CA HIS A 474 -19.04 -3.91 19.93
C HIS A 474 -20.33 -3.19 20.34
N SER A 475 -20.76 -3.33 21.59
CA SER A 475 -21.95 -2.68 22.11
C SER A 475 -21.74 -2.01 23.48
N PRO A 476 -22.49 -0.95 23.82
CA PRO A 476 -22.47 -0.35 25.15
C PRO A 476 -22.81 -1.33 26.28
N GLU A 477 -23.66 -2.32 26.01
CA GLU A 477 -24.04 -3.37 26.97
C GLU A 477 -22.87 -4.30 27.28
N GLU A 478 -22.08 -4.68 26.27
CA GLU A 478 -20.83 -5.43 26.45
C GLU A 478 -19.83 -4.62 27.27
N VAL A 479 -19.71 -3.31 27.02
CA VAL A 479 -18.85 -2.41 27.82
C VAL A 479 -19.26 -2.42 29.29
N GLY A 480 -20.56 -2.26 29.57
CA GLY A 480 -21.09 -2.29 30.94
C GLY A 480 -20.83 -3.63 31.63
N THR A 481 -21.10 -4.74 30.92
CA THR A 481 -20.89 -6.11 31.42
C THR A 481 -19.41 -6.40 31.69
N TRP A 482 -18.53 -6.00 30.77
CA TRP A 482 -17.10 -6.22 30.89
C TRP A 482 -16.48 -5.40 32.04
N LEU A 483 -16.89 -4.14 32.22
CA LEU A 483 -16.45 -3.30 33.34
C LEU A 483 -16.94 -3.83 34.68
N ALA A 484 -18.15 -4.38 34.74
CA ALA A 484 -18.66 -5.03 35.95
C ALA A 484 -17.84 -6.28 36.32
N ALA A 485 -17.38 -7.04 35.31
CA ALA A 485 -16.52 -8.21 35.50
C ALA A 485 -15.05 -7.84 35.80
N HIS A 486 -14.58 -6.69 35.33
CA HIS A 486 -13.21 -6.20 35.50
C HIS A 486 -13.21 -4.84 36.19
N PRO A 487 -13.38 -4.78 37.54
CA PRO A 487 -13.47 -3.52 38.26
C PRO A 487 -12.26 -2.62 37.99
N ASN A 488 -11.04 -3.15 37.90
CA ASN A 488 -9.88 -2.32 37.62
C ASN A 488 -9.61 -2.10 36.12
N GLY A 489 -10.37 -2.74 35.22
CA GLY A 489 -10.10 -2.75 33.78
C GLY A 489 -10.28 -1.39 33.10
N ARG A 490 -9.67 -1.24 31.91
CA ARG A 490 -9.74 -0.04 31.07
C ARG A 490 -10.34 -0.34 29.72
N VAL A 491 -11.26 0.50 29.26
CA VAL A 491 -11.86 0.41 27.93
C VAL A 491 -11.37 1.59 27.08
N LEU A 492 -10.70 1.26 25.98
CA LEU A 492 -10.22 2.18 24.96
C LEU A 492 -11.30 2.36 23.90
N PHE A 493 -11.39 3.54 23.30
CA PHE A 493 -12.24 3.75 22.12
C PHE A 493 -11.64 4.81 21.22
N ARG A 494 -11.97 4.72 19.93
CA ARG A 494 -11.57 5.75 18.97
C ARG A 494 -12.53 6.93 19.03
N GLN A 495 -11.97 8.15 19.12
CA GLN A 495 -12.76 9.38 19.09
C GLN A 495 -12.45 10.16 17.81
N SER A 496 -13.48 10.53 17.05
CA SER A 496 -13.34 11.43 15.89
C SER A 496 -13.81 12.83 16.28
N LEU A 497 -12.88 13.79 16.37
CA LEU A 497 -13.21 15.19 16.67
C LEU A 497 -13.16 16.04 15.39
N SER A 498 -14.22 16.81 15.14
CA SER A 498 -14.19 17.79 14.05
C SER A 498 -13.18 18.92 14.36
N PRO A 499 -12.52 19.52 13.35
CA PRO A 499 -11.57 20.62 13.55
C PRO A 499 -12.18 21.80 14.35
N ARG A 500 -13.48 22.06 14.14
CA ARG A 500 -14.25 23.09 14.85
C ARG A 500 -14.49 22.74 16.33
N ALA A 501 -14.66 21.45 16.65
CA ALA A 501 -14.77 20.99 18.04
C ALA A 501 -13.44 21.09 18.79
N LYS A 502 -12.29 20.83 18.11
CA LYS A 502 -10.95 20.98 18.70
C LYS A 502 -10.66 22.41 19.16
N GLN A 503 -11.16 23.42 18.43
CA GLN A 503 -10.93 24.83 18.77
C GLN A 503 -11.97 25.41 19.74
N LYS A 504 -13.22 24.90 19.73
CA LYS A 504 -14.27 25.33 20.66
C LYS A 504 -14.09 24.78 22.08
N PHE A 505 -13.37 23.65 22.18
CA PHE A 505 -12.98 23.02 23.43
C PHE A 505 -11.46 22.78 23.43
N PRO A 506 -10.64 23.85 23.49
CA PRO A 506 -9.18 23.70 23.52
C PRO A 506 -8.76 22.92 24.77
N ASP A 507 -9.48 23.14 25.89
CA ASP A 507 -9.45 22.36 27.12
C ASP A 507 -10.58 21.33 27.17
N ALA A 508 -10.69 20.47 26.15
CA ALA A 508 -11.54 19.25 26.15
C ALA A 508 -11.11 18.20 27.22
N ALA A 509 -10.58 18.68 28.34
CA ALA A 509 -10.13 18.00 29.53
C ALA A 509 -11.23 17.46 30.41
N THR A 510 -12.39 18.12 30.39
CA THR A 510 -13.25 18.17 31.57
C THR A 510 -14.71 17.88 31.28
N SER A 511 -15.10 17.58 30.04
CA SER A 511 -16.51 17.31 29.75
C SER A 511 -16.77 15.85 29.45
N ALA A 512 -17.58 15.21 30.30
CA ALA A 512 -18.34 13.99 30.02
C ALA A 512 -19.07 14.04 28.65
N SER A 513 -19.33 15.26 28.15
CA SER A 513 -19.97 15.55 26.86
C SER A 513 -19.36 14.90 25.59
N LEU A 514 -18.19 14.27 25.71
CA LEU A 514 -17.35 13.78 24.62
C LEU A 514 -17.33 12.25 24.43
N MET A 515 -17.99 11.48 25.31
CA MET A 515 -18.26 10.06 25.03
C MET A 515 -19.06 9.91 23.73
N PRO A 516 -18.86 8.82 22.96
CA PRO A 516 -19.81 8.42 21.94
C PRO A 516 -21.23 8.50 22.50
N PRO A 517 -22.22 9.06 21.78
CA PRO A 517 -23.58 9.21 22.29
C PRO A 517 -24.15 7.91 22.88
N GLU A 518 -23.74 6.78 22.30
CA GLU A 518 -24.07 5.41 22.69
C GLU A 518 -23.52 5.03 24.08
N LEU A 519 -22.34 5.51 24.46
CA LEU A 519 -21.71 5.23 25.76
C LEU A 519 -22.11 6.23 26.85
N LYS A 520 -22.74 7.37 26.50
CA LYS A 520 -23.20 8.37 27.49
C LYS A 520 -24.22 7.79 28.48
N ALA A 521 -24.95 6.74 28.11
CA ALA A 521 -25.86 6.05 29.02
C ALA A 521 -25.14 5.42 30.23
N LEU A 522 -23.83 5.12 30.09
CA LEU A 522 -22.98 4.55 31.15
C LEU A 522 -22.47 5.61 32.14
N GLU A 523 -22.66 6.91 31.87
CA GLU A 523 -22.27 8.00 32.81
C GLU A 523 -23.00 7.95 34.15
N LYS A 524 -24.11 7.20 34.25
CA LYS A 524 -24.85 7.00 35.50
C LYS A 524 -24.13 6.09 36.51
N ILE A 525 -22.94 5.58 36.16
CA ILE A 525 -22.12 4.67 36.98
C ILE A 525 -20.90 5.46 37.52
N PRO A 526 -20.87 5.83 38.81
CA PRO A 526 -19.91 6.80 39.34
C PRO A 526 -18.60 6.13 39.80
N ALA A 527 -17.59 6.00 38.94
CA ALA A 527 -16.22 5.60 39.35
C ALA A 527 -15.16 5.74 38.24
N VAL A 528 -15.08 6.85 37.50
CA VAL A 528 -14.49 6.73 36.16
C VAL A 528 -13.87 8.02 35.63
N TYR A 529 -12.58 8.32 35.82
CA TYR A 529 -11.83 9.21 34.89
C TYR A 529 -10.31 9.29 35.20
N SER A 530 -9.45 8.79 34.28
CA SER A 530 -8.04 9.25 34.14
C SER A 530 -7.64 9.50 32.70
N ARG A 531 -6.67 10.40 32.57
CA ARG A 531 -6.27 11.09 31.35
C ARG A 531 -4.86 10.67 30.92
N ALA A 532 -4.70 10.17 29.70
CA ALA A 532 -3.41 10.12 29.01
C ALA A 532 -3.46 11.05 27.80
N THR A 533 -2.59 12.07 27.78
CA THR A 533 -2.48 13.09 26.73
C THR A 533 -1.27 12.83 25.84
N THR A 534 -1.50 12.67 24.54
CA THR A 534 -0.49 12.39 23.50
C THR A 534 0.33 13.61 23.07
N SER A 535 0.64 14.54 23.98
CA SER A 535 1.66 15.57 23.71
C SER A 535 2.62 15.83 24.87
N GLN A 536 2.45 15.16 26.00
CA GLN A 536 3.39 15.08 27.12
C GLN A 536 2.81 14.07 28.12
N ILE A 537 3.34 12.85 28.14
CA ILE A 537 3.05 11.91 29.23
C ILE A 537 3.93 12.35 30.42
N GLN A 538 3.46 13.35 31.18
CA GLN A 538 3.94 13.51 32.55
C GLN A 538 3.24 12.47 33.43
N THR A 539 4.05 11.59 34.00
CA THR A 539 3.67 10.57 34.97
C THR A 539 3.14 11.22 36.25
N THR A 540 1.82 11.38 36.36
CA THR A 540 1.19 11.56 37.67
C THR A 540 0.78 10.20 38.23
N ARG A 541 1.70 9.60 39.00
CA ARG A 541 1.35 8.60 40.03
C ARG A 541 0.47 9.29 41.07
N SER A 542 -0.85 9.13 41.03
CA SER A 542 -1.74 9.05 42.20
C SER A 542 -3.22 9.25 41.83
N GLY A 543 -4.07 8.32 42.26
CA GLY A 543 -5.48 8.60 42.56
C GLY A 543 -6.51 8.22 41.50
N LEU A 544 -6.61 6.93 41.12
CA LEU A 544 -7.77 6.45 40.36
C LEU A 544 -8.50 5.35 41.09
N SER A 545 -9.83 5.51 41.16
CA SER A 545 -10.76 4.55 41.76
C SER A 545 -10.78 3.23 40.97
N PRO A 546 -10.91 2.07 41.65
CA PRO A 546 -11.40 0.84 41.04
C PRO A 546 -12.73 1.14 40.33
N GLY A 547 -12.85 0.81 39.05
CA GLY A 547 -14.07 0.95 38.23
C GLY A 547 -13.89 1.76 36.93
N ALA A 548 -12.72 2.34 36.69
CA ALA A 548 -12.60 3.46 35.75
C ALA A 548 -12.44 3.08 34.27
N ILE A 549 -13.35 3.56 33.41
CA ILE A 549 -13.08 3.84 31.98
C ILE A 549 -11.96 4.86 31.88
N SER A 550 -10.78 4.44 31.41
CA SER A 550 -9.73 5.38 30.99
C SER A 550 -9.98 5.76 29.54
N VAL A 551 -10.28 7.04 29.33
CA VAL A 551 -10.40 7.62 27.99
C VAL A 551 -8.99 7.94 27.51
N ILE A 552 -8.43 7.08 26.66
CA ILE A 552 -7.21 7.40 25.94
C ILE A 552 -7.60 8.06 24.62
N ARG A 553 -7.17 9.32 24.45
CA ARG A 553 -7.51 10.14 23.29
C ARG A 553 -6.62 9.75 22.11
N PHE A 554 -7.25 9.32 21.02
CA PHE A 554 -6.61 9.08 19.72
C PHE A 554 -7.21 9.98 18.69
N ASP A 555 -6.40 10.87 18.14
CA ASP A 555 -6.81 11.76 17.07
C ASP A 555 -6.20 11.26 15.75
N GLU A 556 -6.72 10.15 15.25
CA GLU A 556 -6.28 9.58 13.98
C GLU A 556 -7.05 10.28 12.86
N LYS A 557 -6.49 11.37 12.32
CA LYS A 557 -7.15 12.14 11.26
C LYS A 557 -7.14 11.40 9.94
N GLN A 558 -8.36 11.12 9.48
CA GLN A 558 -8.84 11.01 8.10
C GLN A 558 -7.89 10.38 7.06
N THR A 559 -8.15 9.11 6.74
CA THR A 559 -8.19 8.67 5.34
C THR A 559 -9.42 7.81 5.09
N ALA A 560 -10.50 8.46 4.66
CA ALA A 560 -11.49 7.99 3.68
C ALA A 560 -12.74 8.87 3.81
N ASP A 561 -12.76 10.02 3.14
CA ASP A 561 -13.88 10.25 2.23
C ASP A 561 -13.58 11.32 1.19
N THR A 562 -13.84 10.95 -0.07
CA THR A 562 -13.90 11.86 -1.21
C THR A 562 -15.34 11.82 -1.70
N SER A 563 -16.18 12.75 -1.26
CA SER A 563 -17.13 13.48 -2.11
C SER A 563 -18.02 14.46 -1.31
N LEU A 564 -18.39 15.53 -2.02
CA LEU A 564 -19.15 16.72 -1.64
C LEU A 564 -20.67 16.53 -1.84
N TYR A 565 -21.45 17.22 -0.99
CA TYR A 565 -22.82 17.79 -1.11
C TYR A 565 -23.94 17.05 -1.88
N GLU A 566 -25.08 16.83 -1.19
CA GLU A 566 -26.34 17.62 -1.29
C GLU A 566 -27.46 16.99 -0.44
N SER A 567 -28.14 17.78 0.40
CA SER A 567 -29.60 17.77 0.43
C SER A 567 -30.08 19.15 0.88
N GLY A 568 -30.86 19.77 0.01
CA GLY A 568 -31.45 21.08 0.20
C GLY A 568 -32.43 21.11 1.36
N GLY A 569 -32.59 22.31 1.91
CA GLY A 569 -33.65 22.58 2.87
C GLY A 569 -35.03 22.34 2.28
N VAL A 570 -35.91 21.82 3.12
CA VAL A 570 -37.34 22.09 3.03
C VAL A 570 -37.74 22.61 4.40
N HIS A 571 -38.10 23.89 4.42
CA HIS A 571 -38.89 24.51 5.47
C HIS A 571 -40.20 23.76 5.65
N THR A 572 -40.59 23.49 6.89
CA THR A 572 -42.00 23.43 7.26
C THR A 572 -42.21 24.22 8.55
N ASN A 573 -43.22 25.08 8.49
CA ASN A 573 -43.77 26.01 9.49
C ASN A 573 -43.37 25.84 10.95
#